data_AF-A0A6N7G406-F1
#
_entry.id   AF-A0A6N7G406-F1
#
_cell.length_a   1.000
_cell.length_b   1.000
_cell.length_c   1.000
_cell.angle_alpha   90.00
_cell.angle_beta   90.00
_cell.angle_gamma   90.00
#
_symmetry.space_group_name_H-M   'P 1'
#
loop_
_entity.id
_entity.type
_entity.pdbx_description
1 polymer ?
#
loop_
_entity_poly.entity_id
_entity_poly.type
_entity_poly.pdbx_seq_one_letter_code
_entity_poly.pdbx_strand_id
1 'polypeptide(L)'
;MPPNAAMPSTPEAAGPGEDPRPARSRALLIDAATRLLGEGGIDAVTIDAVTRTAGVARATLYRHFGTGTELLAAAFERLIPPVPPAPPRGPLREQLLALLTNQAELIE
;
A
#
# COMPACT_ATOMS: atom_id res chain seq x y z
N MET A 1 30.65 -14.97 -51.38
CA MET A 1 29.21 -14.63 -51.51
C MET A 1 28.45 -15.48 -50.50
N PRO A 2 27.62 -14.87 -49.64
CA PRO A 2 27.82 -14.98 -48.20
C PRO A 2 26.99 -16.07 -47.50
N PRO A 3 27.46 -16.57 -46.34
CA PRO A 3 26.64 -17.27 -45.38
C PRO A 3 25.62 -16.32 -44.74
N ASN A 4 24.43 -16.85 -44.48
CA ASN A 4 23.28 -16.15 -43.93
C ASN A 4 23.63 -15.40 -42.63
N ALA A 5 23.23 -14.13 -42.58
CA ALA A 5 23.40 -13.24 -41.45
C ALA A 5 22.46 -13.63 -40.30
N ALA A 6 23.02 -13.99 -39.15
CA ALA A 6 22.33 -13.87 -37.87
C ALA A 6 22.92 -12.66 -37.14
N MET A 7 22.21 -11.54 -37.27
CA MET A 7 22.39 -10.32 -36.49
C MET A 7 22.11 -10.58 -35.00
N PRO A 8 22.65 -9.73 -34.10
CA PRO A 8 22.60 -9.87 -32.66
C PRO A 8 21.17 -9.66 -32.13
N SER A 9 20.71 -10.52 -31.22
CA SER A 9 19.53 -10.22 -30.41
C SER A 9 19.97 -9.51 -29.13
N THR A 10 19.95 -8.19 -29.20
CA THR A 10 19.87 -7.27 -28.07
C THR A 10 18.74 -7.72 -27.13
N PRO A 11 18.91 -7.70 -25.79
CA PRO A 11 17.78 -7.79 -24.89
C PRO A 11 17.02 -6.45 -24.92
N GLU A 12 16.04 -6.38 -25.82
CA GLU A 12 14.96 -5.40 -25.78
C GLU A 12 13.87 -5.93 -24.85
N ALA A 13 13.75 -5.34 -23.65
CA ALA A 13 12.47 -5.06 -22.98
C ALA A 13 12.69 -4.61 -21.52
N ALA A 14 12.72 -3.30 -21.29
CA ALA A 14 12.15 -2.69 -20.09
C ALA A 14 11.75 -1.26 -20.45
N GLY A 15 10.45 -1.06 -20.69
CA GLY A 15 9.89 0.24 -21.00
C GLY A 15 10.09 1.26 -19.85
N PRO A 16 9.91 2.56 -20.12
CA PRO A 16 10.03 3.58 -19.10
C PRO A 16 8.80 3.57 -18.19
N GLY A 17 9.01 3.47 -16.87
CA GLY A 17 8.05 4.05 -15.92
C GLY A 17 7.62 3.21 -14.71
N GLU A 18 8.53 2.54 -14.02
CA GLU A 18 8.57 2.57 -12.54
C GLU A 18 9.82 1.82 -12.07
N ASP A 19 10.80 2.56 -11.57
CA ASP A 19 11.89 1.96 -10.79
C ASP A 19 11.22 1.16 -9.65
N PRO A 20 11.47 -0.14 -9.43
CA PRO A 20 10.76 -0.92 -8.40
C PRO A 20 11.16 -0.53 -6.97
N ARG A 21 12.21 0.29 -6.82
CA ARG A 21 12.76 0.73 -5.53
C ARG A 21 11.79 1.59 -4.70
N PRO A 22 11.10 2.61 -5.25
CA PRO A 22 10.16 3.44 -4.51
C PRO A 22 8.91 2.67 -4.07
N ALA A 23 8.41 1.74 -4.89
CA ALA A 23 7.29 0.88 -4.51
C ALA A 23 7.66 -0.01 -3.30
N ARG A 24 8.89 -0.54 -3.31
CA ARG A 24 9.42 -1.35 -2.21
C ARG A 24 9.59 -0.54 -0.92
N SER A 25 10.17 0.66 -0.99
CA SER A 25 10.31 1.51 0.21
C SER A 25 8.97 1.95 0.78
N ARG A 26 7.99 2.26 -0.07
CA ARG A 26 6.63 2.57 0.40
C ARG A 26 6.00 1.39 1.14
N ALA A 27 6.11 0.18 0.59
CA ALA A 27 5.58 -1.02 1.23
C ALA A 27 6.23 -1.27 2.60
N LEU A 28 7.56 -1.17 2.70
CA LEU A 28 8.30 -1.34 3.97
C LEU A 28 7.88 -0.32 5.03
N LEU A 29 7.63 0.94 4.64
CA LEU A 29 7.17 1.99 5.54
C LEU A 29 5.75 1.70 6.07
N ILE A 30 4.86 1.23 5.20
CA ILE A 30 3.49 0.87 5.59
C ILE A 30 3.51 -0.36 6.51
N ASP A 31 4.26 -1.41 6.18
CA ASP A 31 4.39 -2.60 7.02
C ASP A 31 4.92 -2.26 8.42
N ALA A 32 5.94 -1.40 8.48
CA ALA A 32 6.49 -0.88 9.72
C ALA A 32 5.44 -0.11 10.55
N ALA A 33 4.71 0.79 9.91
CA ALA A 33 3.66 1.58 10.56
C ALA A 33 2.48 0.71 11.04
N THR A 34 2.01 -0.24 10.23
CA THR A 34 0.95 -1.17 10.61
C THR A 34 1.35 -2.03 11.82
N ARG A 35 2.61 -2.48 11.87
CA ARG A 35 3.11 -3.23 13.04
C ARG A 35 3.14 -2.39 14.31
N LEU A 36 3.68 -1.17 14.23
CA LEU A 36 3.71 -0.24 15.37
C LEU A 36 2.31 0.13 15.85
N LEU A 37 1.37 0.30 14.92
CA LEU A 37 -0.03 0.58 15.22
C LEU A 37 -0.68 -0.57 15.99
N GLY A 38 -0.41 -1.82 15.59
CA GLY A 38 -0.93 -3.00 16.29
C GLY A 38 -0.30 -3.24 17.66
N GLU A 39 0.98 -2.90 17.84
CA GLU A 39 1.71 -3.11 19.10
C GLU A 39 1.47 -2.00 20.14
N GLY A 40 1.35 -0.74 19.71
CA GLY A 40 1.36 0.42 20.61
C GLY A 40 0.38 1.54 20.25
N GLY A 41 -0.56 1.29 19.34
CA GLY A 41 -1.55 2.27 18.93
C GLY A 41 -0.96 3.45 18.15
N ILE A 42 -1.74 4.53 18.05
CA ILE A 42 -1.40 5.71 17.22
C ILE A 42 -0.11 6.38 17.70
N ASP A 43 0.09 6.49 19.02
CA ASP A 43 1.24 7.18 19.60
C ASP A 43 2.57 6.48 19.30
N ALA A 44 2.55 5.16 19.04
CA ALA A 44 3.73 4.41 18.66
C ALA A 44 4.17 4.66 17.21
N VAL A 45 3.27 5.15 16.34
CA VAL A 45 3.55 5.41 14.92
C VAL A 45 4.21 6.77 14.76
N THR A 46 5.47 6.87 15.18
CA THR A 46 6.31 8.06 14.97
C THR A 46 7.20 7.90 13.75
N ILE A 47 7.58 9.01 13.13
CA ILE A 47 8.50 9.02 11.98
C ILE A 47 9.81 8.29 12.31
N ASP A 48 10.36 8.51 13.50
CA ASP A 48 11.62 7.88 13.92
C ASP A 48 11.46 6.39 14.25
N ALA A 49 10.31 5.96 14.79
CA ALA A 49 10.02 4.54 15.00
C ALA A 49 9.82 3.81 13.67
N VAL A 50 9.10 4.41 12.73
CA VAL A 50 8.79 3.81 11.43
C VAL A 50 10.04 3.71 10.57
N THR A 51 10.82 4.78 10.43
CA THR A 51 12.07 4.77 9.63
C THR A 51 13.07 3.74 10.15
N ARG A 52 13.24 3.67 11.48
CA ARG A 52 14.09 2.67 12.14
C ARG A 52 13.60 1.25 11.89
N THR A 53 12.30 1.03 12.03
CA THR A 53 11.68 -0.27 11.80
C THR A 53 11.79 -0.72 10.33
N ALA A 54 11.51 0.19 9.40
CA ALA A 54 11.53 -0.09 7.97
C ALA A 54 12.96 -0.22 7.42
N GLY A 55 13.98 0.26 8.15
CA GLY A 55 15.35 0.37 7.66
C GLY A 55 15.49 1.40 6.52
N VAL A 56 14.61 2.39 6.48
CA VAL A 56 14.49 3.38 5.41
C VAL A 56 14.87 4.77 5.92
N ALA A 57 15.63 5.52 5.15
CA ALA A 57 16.03 6.88 5.50
C ALA A 57 14.82 7.81 5.61
N ARG A 58 14.89 8.78 6.54
CA ARG A 58 13.82 9.78 6.76
C ARG A 58 13.50 10.59 5.50
N ALA A 59 14.49 10.91 4.68
CA ALA A 59 14.29 11.59 3.40
C ALA A 59 13.46 10.74 2.42
N THR A 60 13.64 9.42 2.41
CA THR A 60 12.85 8.51 1.58
C THR A 60 11.41 8.42 2.07
N LEU A 61 11.18 8.45 3.40
CA LEU A 61 9.82 8.53 3.96
C LEU A 61 9.12 9.80 3.46
N TYR A 62 9.76 10.97 3.61
CA TYR A 62 9.16 12.23 3.16
C TYR A 62 8.94 12.33 1.64
N ARG A 63 9.67 11.53 0.85
CA ARG A 63 9.42 11.39 -0.59
C ARG A 63 8.13 10.63 -0.89
N HIS A 64 7.68 9.77 0.02
CA HIS A 64 6.48 8.95 -0.12
C HIS A 64 5.26 9.51 0.61
N PHE A 65 5.47 10.17 1.75
CA PHE A 65 4.44 10.70 2.61
C PHE A 65 4.83 12.12 3.02
N GLY A 66 4.01 13.11 2.65
CA GLY A 66 4.26 14.51 2.98
C GLY A 66 4.14 14.77 4.49
N THR A 67 3.34 13.96 5.20
CA THR A 67 3.12 14.08 6.65
C THR A 67 3.09 12.71 7.34
N GLY A 68 3.33 12.69 8.66
CA GLY A 68 3.13 11.48 9.47
C GLY A 68 1.68 11.01 9.47
N THR A 69 0.73 11.93 9.32
CA THR A 69 -0.71 11.62 9.23
C THR A 69 -1.03 10.83 7.96
N GLU A 70 -0.41 11.14 6.82
CA GLU A 70 -0.60 10.37 5.58
C GLU A 70 -0.07 8.94 5.69
N LEU A 71 1.07 8.76 6.37
CA LEU A 71 1.60 7.44 6.66
C LEU A 71 0.67 6.64 7.59
N LEU A 72 0.14 7.30 8.61
CA LEU A 72 -0.81 6.69 9.53
C LEU A 72 -2.11 6.29 8.81
N ALA A 73 -2.65 7.15 7.95
CA ALA A 73 -3.82 6.85 7.12
C ALA A 73 -3.56 5.62 6.22
N ALA A 74 -2.41 5.56 5.54
CA ALA A 74 -2.04 4.42 4.71
C ALA A 74 -1.87 3.11 5.53
N ALA A 75 -1.41 3.21 6.78
CA ALA A 75 -1.33 2.06 7.68
C ALA A 75 -2.72 1.59 8.12
N PHE A 76 -3.65 2.51 8.39
CA PHE A 76 -5.05 2.21 8.69
C PHE A 76 -5.76 1.58 7.50
N GLU A 77 -5.59 2.09 6.28
CA GLU A 77 -6.17 1.51 5.07
C GLU A 77 -5.76 0.05 4.86
N ARG A 78 -4.57 -0.34 5.33
CA ARG A 78 -4.10 -1.73 5.27
C ARG A 78 -4.72 -2.62 6.35
N LEU A 79 -5.09 -2.06 7.49
CA LEU A 79 -5.64 -2.79 8.64
C LEU A 79 -7.16 -2.87 8.58
N ILE A 80 -7.82 -1.86 8.01
CA ILE A 80 -9.27 -1.80 7.85
C ILE A 80 -9.64 -2.65 6.63
N PRO A 81 -10.48 -3.69 6.79
CA PRO A 81 -10.94 -4.47 5.66
C PRO A 81 -11.71 -3.58 4.67
N PRO A 82 -11.53 -3.79 3.35
CA PRO A 82 -12.18 -2.96 2.35
C PRO A 82 -13.70 -3.06 2.51
N VAL A 83 -14.39 -1.92 2.41
CA VAL A 83 -15.84 -1.89 2.40
C VAL A 83 -16.32 -2.68 1.17
N PRO A 84 -17.06 -3.80 1.35
CA PRO A 84 -17.57 -4.54 0.22
C PRO A 84 -18.52 -3.64 -0.57
N PRO A 85 -18.53 -3.75 -1.91
CA PRO A 85 -19.40 -2.93 -2.74
C PRO A 85 -20.87 -3.14 -2.34
N ALA A 86 -21.64 -2.05 -2.34
CA ALA A 86 -23.07 -2.11 -2.04
C ALA A 86 -23.76 -3.12 -2.97
N PRO A 87 -24.69 -3.95 -2.46
CA PRO A 87 -25.44 -4.86 -3.30
C PRO A 87 -26.19 -4.06 -4.37
N PRO A 88 -26.12 -4.46 -5.65
CA PRO A 88 -26.40 -3.57 -6.76
C PRO A 88 -27.87 -3.19 -6.94
N ARG A 89 -28.81 -3.81 -6.22
CA ARG A 89 -30.26 -3.61 -6.41
C ARG A 89 -31.06 -3.83 -5.12
N GLY A 90 -32.12 -3.04 -4.98
CA GLY A 90 -33.09 -3.11 -3.89
C GLY A 90 -33.48 -1.71 -3.39
N PRO A 91 -34.54 -1.56 -2.59
CA PRO A 91 -34.83 -0.32 -1.87
C PRO A 91 -33.60 0.14 -1.05
N LEU A 92 -33.36 1.46 -0.94
CA LEU A 92 -32.22 2.04 -0.22
C LEU A 92 -32.04 1.46 1.19
N ARG A 93 -33.14 1.19 1.90
CA ARG A 93 -33.13 0.58 3.23
C ARG A 93 -32.45 -0.80 3.25
N GLU A 94 -32.71 -1.65 2.26
CA GLU A 94 -32.12 -2.99 2.16
C GLU A 94 -30.64 -2.91 1.82
N GLN A 95 -30.25 -1.97 0.96
CA GLN A 95 -28.85 -1.72 0.64
C GLN A 95 -28.06 -1.24 1.86
N LEU A 96 -28.63 -0.31 2.64
CA LEU A 96 -28.03 0.17 3.88
C LEU A 96 -27.90 -0.94 4.93
N LEU A 97 -28.94 -1.77 5.10
CA LEU A 97 -28.90 -2.91 6.02
C LEU A 97 -27.82 -3.93 5.63
N ALA A 98 -27.74 -4.30 4.35
CA ALA A 98 -26.74 -5.24 3.85
C ALA A 98 -25.30 -4.69 4.00
N LEU A 99 -25.08 -3.41 3.69
CA LEU A 99 -23.77 -2.78 3.82
C LEU A 99 -23.33 -2.74 5.30
N LEU A 100 -24.21 -2.31 6.21
CA LEU A 100 -23.89 -2.24 7.64
C LEU A 100 -23.70 -3.61 8.28
N THR A 101 -24.46 -4.62 7.85
CA THR A 101 -24.31 -6.01 8.36
C THR A 101 -22.98 -6.59 7.92
N ASN A 102 -22.62 -6.43 6.64
CA ASN A 102 -21.30 -6.87 6.14
C ASN A 102 -20.14 -6.14 6.83
N GLN A 103 -20.34 -4.88 7.25
CA GLN A 103 -19.33 -4.15 8.03
C GLN A 103 -19.23 -4.65 9.47
N ALA A 104 -20.34 -5.04 10.10
CA ALA A 104 -20.34 -5.58 11.46
C ALA A 104 -19.60 -6.93 11.54
N GLU A 105 -19.81 -7.82 10.55
CA GLU A 105 -19.11 -9.11 10.45
C GLU A 105 -17.59 -8.99 10.27
N LEU A 106 -17.10 -7.83 9.83
CA LEU A 106 -15.68 -7.56 9.64
C LEU A 106 -14.98 -7.01 10.90
N ILE A 107 -15.76 -6.63 11.93
CA ILE A 107 -15.27 -5.99 13.16
C ILE A 107 -15.35 -6.94 14.38
N GLU A 108 -16.11 -8.04 14.28
CA GLU A 108 -16.07 -9.18 15.23
C GLU A 108 -14.93 -10.15 14.94
#